data_AF-A0A2G9TF83-F1
#
_entry.id   AF-A0A2G9TF83-F1
#
_cell.length_a   1.000
_cell.length_b   1.000
_cell.length_c   1.000
_cell.angle_alpha   90.00
_cell.angle_beta   90.00
_cell.angle_gamma   90.00
#
_symmetry.space_group_name_H-M   'P 1'
#
loop_
_entity.id
_entity.type
_entity.pdbx_description
1 polymer ?
#
loop_
_entity_poly.entity_id
_entity_poly.type
_entity_poly.pdbx_seq_one_letter_code
_entity_poly.pdbx_strand_id
1 'polypeptide(L)'
;MVPFDVDYQQTLGSPFISFIELSMLNEHYKCKENCNPATSVKCEMGGFPHPRDCKKCICPGGYAGTRCTERPSGCGDTIQASRNWERFEDVIGRGRGEEEDFMTCNYWIE
;
A
#
# COMPACT_ATOMS: atom_id res chain seq x y z
N MET A 1 -22.55 -12.43 -5.35
CA MET A 1 -23.78 -11.65 -5.05
C MET A 1 -23.72 -10.41 -5.92
N VAL A 2 -24.75 -10.15 -6.74
CA VAL A 2 -24.81 -8.98 -7.63
C VAL A 2 -25.98 -8.09 -7.16
N PRO A 3 -25.78 -6.77 -6.98
CA PRO A 3 -26.84 -5.83 -6.63
C PRO A 3 -27.97 -5.84 -7.66
N PHE A 4 -29.19 -5.62 -7.17
CA PHE A 4 -30.37 -5.50 -8.02
C PHE A 4 -30.31 -4.24 -8.91
N ASP A 5 -29.78 -3.15 -8.36
CA ASP A 5 -29.59 -1.90 -9.08
C ASP A 5 -28.18 -1.85 -9.68
N VAL A 6 -28.12 -1.66 -11.00
CA VAL A 6 -26.90 -1.71 -11.82
C VAL A 6 -25.91 -0.61 -11.47
N ASP A 7 -26.38 0.53 -10.97
CA ASP A 7 -25.52 1.67 -10.62
C ASP A 7 -24.62 1.34 -9.42
N TYR A 8 -25.06 0.43 -8.55
CA TYR A 8 -24.27 -0.03 -7.42
C TYR A 8 -23.27 -1.13 -7.78
N GLN A 9 -23.25 -1.65 -9.00
CA GLN A 9 -22.25 -2.65 -9.39
C GLN A 9 -20.82 -2.10 -9.28
N GLN A 10 -20.63 -0.81 -9.55
CA GLN A 10 -19.33 -0.14 -9.41
C GLN A 10 -18.92 0.11 -7.94
N THR A 11 -19.85 -0.06 -7.00
CA THR A 11 -19.60 0.03 -5.55
C THR A 11 -19.27 -1.32 -4.92
N LEU A 12 -19.33 -2.41 -5.71
CA LEU A 12 -19.02 -3.74 -5.21
C LEU A 12 -17.52 -3.92 -5.03
N GLY A 13 -17.14 -4.05 -3.76
CA GLY A 13 -15.76 -4.32 -3.39
C GLY A 13 -14.85 -3.11 -3.57
N SER A 14 -13.57 -3.34 -3.36
CA SER A 14 -12.51 -2.37 -3.65
C SER A 14 -11.73 -2.89 -4.85
N PRO A 15 -11.34 -2.03 -5.81
CA PRO A 15 -10.45 -2.43 -6.89
C PRO A 15 -9.07 -2.88 -6.35
N PHE A 16 -8.74 -2.51 -5.11
CA PHE A 16 -7.51 -2.89 -4.42
C PHE A 16 -7.80 -3.79 -3.24
N ILE A 17 -6.96 -4.83 -3.06
CA ILE A 17 -6.90 -5.52 -1.78
C ILE A 17 -6.32 -4.57 -0.74
N SER A 18 -7.00 -4.41 0.38
CA SER A 18 -6.46 -3.63 1.49
C SER A 18 -5.31 -4.39 2.14
N PHE A 19 -4.33 -3.66 2.67
CA PHE A 19 -3.22 -4.30 3.38
C PHE A 19 -3.71 -5.11 4.60
N ILE A 20 -4.80 -4.66 5.25
CA ILE A 20 -5.35 -5.39 6.39
C ILE A 20 -5.94 -6.74 5.98
N GLU A 21 -6.62 -6.84 4.83
CA GLU A 21 -7.08 -8.12 4.30
C GLU A 21 -5.91 -9.06 4.03
N LEU A 22 -4.85 -8.56 3.38
CA LEU A 22 -3.63 -9.34 3.12
C LEU A 22 -2.98 -9.81 4.42
N SER A 23 -2.87 -8.92 5.41
CA SER A 23 -2.26 -9.21 6.71
C SER A 23 -3.08 -10.22 7.52
N MET A 24 -4.42 -10.08 7.54
CA MET A 24 -5.32 -11.02 8.23
C MET A 24 -5.30 -12.39 7.59
N LEU A 25 -5.23 -12.49 6.26
CA LEU A 25 -5.12 -13.76 5.57
C LEU A 25 -3.81 -14.47 5.91
N ASN A 26 -2.69 -13.74 5.91
CA ASN A 26 -1.39 -14.26 6.31
C ASN A 26 -1.34 -14.65 7.79
N GLU A 27 -2.07 -13.95 8.66
CA GLU A 27 -2.26 -14.35 10.05
C GLU A 27 -3.03 -15.67 10.14
N HIS A 28 -4.18 -15.75 9.48
CA HIS A 28 -5.08 -16.90 9.54
C HIS A 28 -4.41 -18.19 9.08
N TYR A 29 -3.61 -18.12 8.02
CA TYR A 29 -2.84 -19.26 7.51
C TYR A 29 -1.44 -19.41 8.13
N LYS A 30 -1.15 -18.67 9.21
CA LYS A 30 0.12 -18.71 9.96
C LYS A 30 1.37 -18.40 9.13
N CYS A 31 1.20 -17.71 8.00
CA CYS A 31 2.32 -17.34 7.13
C CYS A 31 3.32 -16.41 7.84
N LYS A 32 2.87 -15.57 8.77
CA LYS A 32 3.75 -14.69 9.55
C LYS A 32 4.69 -15.44 10.49
N GLU A 33 4.35 -16.68 10.85
CA GLU A 33 5.17 -17.55 11.71
C GLU A 33 6.29 -18.26 10.93
N ASN A 34 6.26 -18.24 9.59
CA ASN A 34 7.26 -18.92 8.76
C ASN A 34 8.68 -18.36 8.93
N CYS A 35 8.79 -17.13 9.45
CA CYS A 35 10.06 -16.45 9.62
C CYS A 35 10.49 -16.45 11.09
N ASN A 36 11.71 -16.90 11.36
CA ASN A 36 12.28 -16.89 12.71
C ASN A 36 12.45 -15.43 13.20
N PRO A 37 11.78 -15.01 14.29
CA PRO A 37 11.84 -13.64 14.79
C PRO A 37 13.24 -13.15 15.19
N ALA A 38 14.18 -14.06 15.47
CA ALA A 38 15.53 -13.70 15.89
C ALA A 38 16.47 -13.35 14.72
N THR A 39 16.17 -13.82 13.51
CA THR A 39 17.03 -13.65 12.33
C THR A 39 16.35 -12.92 11.18
N SER A 40 15.03 -12.80 11.22
CA SER A 40 14.26 -12.11 10.20
C SER A 40 14.41 -10.59 10.30
N VAL A 41 14.10 -9.92 9.19
CA VAL A 41 14.10 -8.46 9.15
C VAL A 41 13.03 -7.89 10.09
N LYS A 42 13.37 -6.81 10.79
CA LYS A 42 12.41 -6.02 11.55
C LYS A 42 11.69 -5.04 10.61
N CYS A 43 10.40 -5.30 10.41
CA CYS A 43 9.50 -4.43 9.65
C CYS A 43 8.98 -3.29 10.52
N GLU A 44 8.91 -2.10 9.95
CA GLU A 44 8.36 -0.89 10.56
C GLU A 44 6.97 -0.58 9.97
N MET A 45 6.33 0.46 10.48
CA MET A 45 5.06 1.02 9.97
C MET A 45 3.90 0.01 9.89
N GLY A 46 3.97 -1.12 10.60
CA GLY A 46 2.95 -2.16 10.60
C GLY A 46 3.12 -3.23 9.51
N GLY A 47 4.25 -3.26 8.80
CA GLY A 47 4.62 -4.35 7.89
C GLY A 47 4.92 -5.66 8.61
N PHE A 48 5.03 -6.76 7.85
CA PHE A 48 5.43 -8.08 8.39
C PHE A 48 6.43 -8.79 7.46
N PRO A 49 7.28 -9.70 7.99
CA PRO A 49 8.28 -10.38 7.17
C PRO A 49 7.63 -11.18 6.03
N HIS A 50 8.24 -11.11 4.85
CA HIS A 50 7.74 -11.82 3.69
C HIS A 50 7.91 -13.35 3.90
N PRO A 51 6.83 -14.15 3.85
CA PRO A 51 6.85 -15.55 4.30
C PRO A 51 7.71 -16.49 3.43
N ARG A 52 8.10 -16.05 2.23
CA ARG A 52 9.05 -16.78 1.35
C ARG A 52 10.46 -16.18 1.34
N ASP A 53 10.65 -15.03 1.98
CA ASP A 53 11.92 -14.31 2.02
C ASP A 53 11.99 -13.43 3.27
N CYS A 54 12.41 -14.05 4.37
CA CYS A 54 12.42 -13.42 5.69
C CYS A 54 13.40 -12.25 5.85
N LYS A 55 14.10 -11.85 4.77
CA LYS A 55 15.02 -10.71 4.74
C LYS A 55 14.36 -9.43 4.23
N LYS A 56 13.12 -9.49 3.75
CA LYS A 56 12.34 -8.32 3.31
C LYS A 56 10.94 -8.33 3.91
N CYS A 57 10.31 -7.16 3.94
CA CYS A 57 8.97 -6.98 4.48
C CYS A 57 7.91 -6.91 3.37
N ILE A 58 6.69 -7.33 3.70
CA ILE A 58 5.47 -6.93 3.02
C ILE A 58 4.98 -5.67 3.74
N CYS A 59 4.87 -4.57 2.99
CA CYS A 59 4.62 -3.25 3.55
C CYS A 59 3.17 -2.81 3.34
N PRO A 60 2.60 -2.01 4.27
CA PRO A 60 1.35 -1.30 4.03
C PRO A 60 1.47 -0.33 2.85
N GLY A 61 0.33 0.03 2.26
CA GLY A 61 0.28 1.05 1.21
C GLY A 61 0.92 2.36 1.68
N GLY A 62 1.67 3.02 0.79
CA GLY A 62 2.46 4.21 1.14
C GLY A 62 3.87 3.91 1.64
N TYR A 63 4.24 2.66 1.92
CA TYR A 63 5.56 2.28 2.41
C TYR A 63 6.21 1.19 1.55
N ALA A 64 7.54 1.23 1.48
CA ALA A 64 8.37 0.32 0.69
C ALA A 64 9.76 0.16 1.35
N GLY A 65 10.66 -0.48 0.61
CA GLY A 65 11.99 -0.80 1.10
C GLY A 65 12.02 -2.08 1.92
N THR A 66 13.23 -2.49 2.32
CA THR A 66 13.44 -3.76 3.04
C THR A 66 12.72 -3.79 4.38
N ARG A 67 12.53 -2.61 5.01
CA ARG A 67 11.94 -2.46 6.36
C ARG A 67 10.63 -1.67 6.38
N CYS A 68 10.04 -1.31 5.24
CA CYS A 68 8.87 -0.42 5.18
C CYS A 68 9.13 1.00 5.70
N THR A 69 10.35 1.51 5.49
CA THR A 69 10.81 2.84 5.92
C THR A 69 11.10 3.76 4.75
N GLU A 70 10.80 3.33 3.53
CA GLU A 70 11.04 4.09 2.30
C GLU A 70 9.72 4.39 1.60
N ARG A 71 9.68 5.47 0.83
CA ARG A 71 8.55 5.78 -0.04
C ARG A 71 8.57 4.84 -1.25
N PRO A 72 7.42 4.27 -1.67
CA PRO A 72 7.34 3.48 -2.88
C PRO A 72 7.90 4.22 -4.10
N SER A 73 8.67 3.51 -4.93
CA SER A 73 9.16 4.05 -6.19
C SER A 73 8.00 4.38 -7.13
N GLY A 74 8.12 5.47 -7.89
CA GLY A 74 7.09 5.93 -8.82
C GLY A 74 6.75 7.40 -8.60
N CYS A 75 5.56 7.81 -9.04
CA CYS A 75 5.05 9.16 -8.79
C CYS A 75 4.77 9.39 -7.30
N GLY A 76 4.64 10.65 -6.92
CA GLY A 76 4.61 11.07 -5.53
C GLY A 76 5.87 11.81 -5.12
N ASP A 77 5.80 12.50 -3.99
CA ASP A 77 6.89 13.33 -3.47
C ASP A 77 6.90 13.35 -1.94
N THR A 78 8.01 13.79 -1.35
CA THR A 78 8.12 14.05 0.09
C THR A 78 8.02 15.56 0.33
N ILE A 79 6.95 15.96 0.99
CA ILE A 79 6.59 17.36 1.27
C ILE A 79 6.94 17.66 2.73
N GLN A 80 7.74 18.69 2.96
CA GLN A 80 8.08 19.12 4.31
C GLN A 80 6.96 20.00 4.87
N ALA A 81 6.36 19.59 5.99
CA ALA A 81 5.32 20.33 6.66
C ALA A 81 5.90 21.62 7.27
N SER A 82 5.26 22.74 6.95
CA SER A 82 5.55 24.02 7.58
C SER A 82 4.34 24.52 8.38
N ARG A 83 4.54 25.53 9.23
CA ARG A 83 3.42 26.19 9.92
C ARG A 83 2.58 27.05 8.98
N ASN A 84 3.08 27.30 7.77
CA ASN A 84 2.41 28.12 6.77
C ASN A 84 1.60 27.22 5.85
N TRP A 85 0.50 27.76 5.34
CA TRP A 85 -0.29 27.06 4.34
C TRP A 85 0.46 27.05 3.01
N GLU A 86 0.58 25.86 2.42
CA GLU A 86 1.15 25.65 1.10
C GLU A 86 0.10 24.98 0.20
N ARG A 87 0.07 25.38 -1.07
CA ARG A 87 -0.82 24.76 -2.05
C ARG A 87 -0.10 23.60 -2.70
N PHE A 88 -0.67 22.41 -2.56
CA PHE A 88 -0.25 21.21 -3.28
C PHE A 88 -1.07 21.09 -4.57
N GLU A 89 -0.38 21.03 -5.71
CA GLU A 89 -0.97 20.79 -7.03
C GLU A 89 -0.26 19.61 -7.68
N ASP A 90 -1.02 18.72 -8.29
CA ASP A 90 -0.51 17.54 -8.98
C ASP A 90 -1.37 17.20 -10.20
N VAL A 91 -0.80 16.47 -11.15
CA VAL A 91 -1.47 16.05 -12.38
C VAL A 91 -1.63 14.54 -12.36
N ILE A 92 -2.87 14.09 -12.16
CA ILE A 92 -3.21 12.66 -12.14
C ILE A 92 -3.60 12.19 -13.55
N GLY A 93 -2.99 11.09 -13.98
CA GLY A 93 -3.29 10.44 -15.26
C GLY A 93 -2.51 11.00 -16.45
N ARG A 94 -2.65 10.35 -17.61
CA ARG A 94 -1.89 10.66 -18.84
C ARG A 94 -2.71 11.37 -19.91
N GLY A 95 -3.99 11.65 -19.64
CA GLY A 95 -4.91 12.27 -20.60
C GLY A 95 -5.25 11.40 -21.82
N ARG A 96 -5.11 10.07 -21.72
CA ARG A 96 -5.27 9.11 -22.85
C ARG A 96 -6.64 8.42 -22.90
N GLY A 97 -7.61 8.86 -22.10
CA GLY A 97 -8.90 8.17 -21.93
C GLY A 97 -8.92 7.31 -20.68
N GLU A 98 -9.86 6.35 -20.61
CA GLU A 98 -9.95 5.39 -19.50
C GLU A 98 -8.74 4.44 -19.54
N GLU A 99 -8.03 4.33 -18.40
CA GLU A 99 -7.00 3.31 -18.19
C GLU A 99 -7.58 2.27 -17.22
N GLU A 100 -7.55 0.99 -17.61
CA GLU A 100 -8.01 -0.12 -16.75
C GLU A 100 -7.04 -0.39 -15.59
N ASP A 101 -5.76 -0.04 -15.78
CA ASP A 101 -4.72 -0.15 -14.77
C ASP A 101 -4.72 1.07 -13.85
N PHE A 102 -4.57 0.80 -12.55
CA PHE A 102 -4.47 1.86 -11.56
C PHE A 102 -3.00 2.24 -11.30
N MET A 103 -2.76 3.55 -11.20
CA MET A 103 -1.49 4.10 -10.73
C MET A 103 -1.66 4.69 -9.33
N THR A 104 -0.74 4.35 -8.43
CA THR A 104 -0.71 4.92 -7.07
C THR A 104 0.47 5.88 -6.94
N CYS A 105 0.19 7.15 -6.68
CA CYS A 105 1.19 8.14 -6.31
C CYS A 105 1.25 8.26 -4.79
N ASN A 106 2.46 8.17 -4.22
CA ASN A 106 2.65 8.12 -2.77
C ASN A 106 3.31 9.43 -2.32
N TYR A 107 2.55 10.27 -1.61
CA TYR A 107 3.02 11.52 -1.05
C TYR A 107 3.28 11.37 0.44
N TRP A 108 4.49 11.71 0.88
CA TRP A 108 4.85 11.74 2.30
C TRP A 108 4.83 13.17 2.80
N ILE A 109 4.28 13.37 4.00
CA ILE A 109 4.32 14.66 4.68
C ILE A 109 5.20 14.46 5.91
N GLU A 110 6.32 15.17 5.97
CA GLU A 110 7.35 15.07 7.02
C GLU A 110 7.45 16.35 7.85
#